data_AF-A0A077WYT7-F1
#
_entry.id   AF-A0A077WYT7-F1
#
_cell.length_a   1.000
_cell.length_b   1.000
_cell.length_c   1.000
_cell.angle_alpha   90.00
_cell.angle_beta   90.00
_cell.angle_gamma   90.00
#
_symmetry.space_group_name_H-M   'P 1'
#
loop_
_entity.id
_entity.type
_entity.pdbx_description
1 polymer ?
#
loop_
_entity_poly.entity_id
_entity_poly.type
_entity_poly.pdbx_seq_one_letter_code
_entity_poly.pdbx_strand_id
1 'polypeptide(L)' 'MIGALSTEMIPHVLLSFAFAAGITLHVDVLKGANDHHKAESAFKSLAVAIKQAVERTGSNDVPSTKGVL' A
#
# COMPACT_ATOMS: atom_id res chain seq x y z
N MET A 1 -18.35 -9.19 5.00
CA MET A 1 -17.52 -8.93 6.19
C MET A 1 -16.46 -10.01 6.31
N ILE A 2 -15.26 -9.66 6.79
CA ILE A 2 -14.22 -10.62 7.18
C ILE A 2 -14.04 -10.49 8.68
N GLY A 3 -14.50 -11.48 9.45
CA GLY A 3 -14.67 -11.34 10.89
C GLY A 3 -15.60 -10.15 11.21
N ALA A 4 -15.12 -9.21 12.02
CA ALA A 4 -15.85 -7.99 12.38
C ALA A 4 -15.60 -6.80 11.42
N LEU A 5 -14.74 -6.95 10.40
CA LEU A 5 -14.41 -5.88 9.46
C LEU A 5 -15.38 -5.90 8.26
N SER A 6 -16.07 -4.79 8.02
CA SER A 6 -16.81 -4.59 6.76
C SER A 6 -15.82 -4.58 5.59
N THR A 7 -16.12 -5.35 4.54
CA THR A 7 -15.20 -5.53 3.40
C THR A 7 -14.98 -4.24 2.61
N GLU A 8 -15.93 -3.31 2.64
CA GLU A 8 -15.79 -1.98 2.04
C GLU A 8 -14.74 -1.09 2.73
N MET A 9 -14.44 -1.37 4.01
CA MET A 9 -13.44 -0.61 4.76
C MET A 9 -12.02 -0.96 4.34
N ILE A 10 -11.80 -2.08 3.65
CA ILE A 10 -10.47 -2.48 3.18
C ILE A 10 -9.90 -1.47 2.18
N PRO A 11 -10.56 -1.17 1.04
CA PRO A 11 -10.07 -0.12 0.14
C PRO A 11 -10.08 1.26 0.80
N HIS A 12 -11.04 1.54 1.70
CA HIS A 12 -11.08 2.82 2.43
C HIS A 12 -9.85 3.02 3.32
N VAL A 13 -9.40 1.99 4.04
CA VAL A 13 -8.17 2.05 4.85
C VAL A 13 -6.96 2.33 3.98
N LEU A 14 -6.84 1.66 2.82
CA LEU A 14 -5.71 1.88 1.90
C LEU A 14 -5.70 3.31 1.33
N LEU A 15 -6.88 3.84 0.98
CA LEU A 15 -7.04 5.22 0.53
C LEU A 15 -6.64 6.22 1.62
N SER A 16 -7.20 6.07 2.82
CA SER A 16 -6.89 6.96 3.95
C SER A 16 -5.42 6.88 4.34
N PHE A 17 -4.83 5.68 4.31
CA PHE A 17 -3.40 5.47 4.57
C PHE A 17 -2.54 6.22 3.56
N ALA A 18 -2.80 6.06 2.26
CA ALA A 18 -2.03 6.73 1.21
C ALA A 18 -2.10 8.25 1.32
N PHE A 19 -3.30 8.78 1.58
CA PHE A 19 -3.52 10.22 1.76
C PHE A 19 -2.76 10.76 2.97
N ALA A 20 -2.90 10.12 4.13
CA ALA A 20 -2.25 10.58 5.36
C ALA A 20 -0.71 10.45 5.29
N ALA A 21 -0.19 9.46 4.56
CA ALA A 21 1.24 9.26 4.37
C ALA A 21 1.84 10.15 3.26
N GLY A 22 1.02 10.84 2.46
CA GLY A 22 1.50 11.65 1.34
C GLY A 22 2.12 10.82 0.21
N ILE A 23 1.69 9.58 0.03
CA ILE A 23 2.21 8.67 -1.00
C ILE A 23 1.18 8.41 -2.09
N THR A 24 1.67 8.12 -3.29
CA THR A 24 0.83 7.53 -4.34
C THR A 24 0.83 6.02 -4.18
N LEU A 25 -0.36 5.41 -4.04
CA LEU A 25 -0.51 3.98 -3.79
C LEU A 25 -1.47 3.34 -4.79
N HIS A 26 -1.03 2.26 -5.42
CA HIS A 26 -1.86 1.39 -6.25
C HIS A 26 -1.85 -0.02 -5.66
N VAL A 27 -3.04 -0.58 -5.45
CA VAL A 27 -3.22 -1.96 -4.97
C VAL A 27 -4.29 -2.61 -5.82
N ASP A 28 -3.95 -3.73 -6.44
CA ASP A 28 -4.86 -4.54 -7.23
C ASP A 28 -4.75 -6.00 -6.82
N VAL A 29 -5.89 -6.65 -6.62
CA VAL A 29 -5.97 -8.08 -6.33
C VAL A 29 -6.35 -8.78 -7.63
N LEU A 30 -5.31 -9.19 -8.37
CA LEU A 30 -5.45 -9.72 -9.72
C LEU A 30 -6.41 -10.93 -9.84
N LYS A 31 -6.48 -11.76 -8.79
CA LYS A 31 -7.37 -12.93 -8.73
C LYS A 31 -7.56 -13.42 -7.30
N GLY A 32 -8.67 -14.11 -7.06
CA GLY A 32 -8.93 -14.83 -5.81
C GLY A 32 -10.41 -15.19 -5.67
N ALA A 33 -10.72 -16.24 -4.92
CA ALA A 33 -12.10 -16.63 -4.62
C ALA A 33 -12.50 -16.33 -3.16
N ASN A 34 -11.54 -16.22 -2.25
CA ASN A 34 -11.78 -16.00 -0.83
C ASN A 34 -11.37 -14.57 -0.44
N ASP A 35 -12.30 -13.79 0.11
CA ASP A 35 -12.07 -12.37 0.39
C ASP A 35 -11.07 -12.13 1.53
N HIS A 36 -10.96 -13.04 2.50
CA HIS A 36 -9.92 -12.97 3.53
C HIS A 36 -8.52 -13.08 2.92
N HIS A 37 -8.29 -14.07 2.05
CA HIS A 37 -7.02 -14.20 1.35
C HIS A 37 -6.74 -13.03 0.41
N LYS A 38 -7.75 -12.50 -0.28
CA LYS A 38 -7.61 -11.28 -1.11
C LYS A 38 -7.12 -10.11 -0.27
N ALA A 39 -7.82 -9.81 0.82
CA ALA A 39 -7.47 -8.72 1.73
C ALA A 39 -6.05 -8.89 2.30
N GLU A 40 -5.74 -10.07 2.83
CA GLU A 40 -4.43 -10.38 3.38
C GLU A 40 -3.32 -10.23 2.32
N SER A 41 -3.55 -10.71 1.10
CA SER A 41 -2.59 -10.60 0.00
C SER A 41 -2.32 -9.13 -0.39
N ALA A 42 -3.34 -8.28 -0.35
CA ALA A 42 -3.21 -6.84 -0.58
C ALA A 42 -2.32 -6.18 0.50
N PHE A 43 -2.56 -6.46 1.78
CA PHE A 43 -1.75 -5.91 2.87
C PHE A 43 -0.31 -6.45 2.89
N LYS A 44 -0.11 -7.74 2.58
CA LYS A 44 1.24 -8.31 2.44
C LYS A 44 2.01 -7.68 1.29
N SER A 45 1.36 -7.47 0.15
CA SER A 45 1.97 -6.83 -1.02
C SER A 45 2.32 -5.37 -0.73
N LEU A 46 1.45 -4.64 -0.02
CA LEU A 46 1.73 -3.30 0.46
C LEU A 46 2.98 -3.27 1.37
N ALA A 47 3.10 -4.21 2.31
CA ALA A 47 4.25 -4.28 3.20
C ALA A 47 5.57 -4.49 2.45
N VAL A 48 5.58 -5.35 1.43
CA VAL A 48 6.75 -5.57 0.56
C VAL A 48 7.10 -4.30 -0.22
N ALA A 49 6.09 -3.66 -0.84
CA ALA A 49 6.29 -2.44 -1.62
C ALA A 49 6.83 -1.28 -0.77
N ILE A 50 6.26 -1.05 0.42
CA ILE A 50 6.73 -0.01 1.34
C ILE A 50 8.16 -0.31 1.79
N LYS A 51 8.47 -1.55 2.19
CA LYS A 51 9.83 -1.94 2.60
C LYS A 51 10.87 -1.58 1.53
N GLN A 52 10.56 -1.85 0.27
CA GLN A 52 11.43 -1.51 -0.85
C GLN A 52 11.50 0.01 -1.07
N ALA A 53 10.38 0.73 -1.01
CA ALA A 53 10.31 2.16 -1.27
C ALA A 53 11.07 3.02 -0.22
N VAL A 54 11.13 2.55 1.03
CA VAL A 54 11.80 3.27 2.13
C VAL A 54 13.26 2.83 2.34
N GLU A 55 13.76 1.90 1.52
CA GLU A 55 15.13 1.43 1.64
C GLU A 55 16.12 2.56 1.34
N ARG A 56 17.20 2.64 2.15
CA ARG A 56 18.22 3.66 1.94
C ARG A 56 18.99 3.36 0.66
N THR A 57 18.99 4.32 -0.26
CA THR A 57 19.74 4.22 -1.53
C THR A 57 21.26 4.32 -1.35
N GLY A 58 21.73 4.71 -0.16
CA GLY A 58 23.15 4.98 0.10
C GLY A 58 23.63 6.35 -0.38
N SER A 59 22.74 7.14 -1.01
CA SER A 59 22.95 8.54 -1.37
C SER A 59 22.09 9.47 -0.49
N ASN A 60 22.50 10.73 -0.37
CA ASN A 60 21.68 11.78 0.25
C ASN A 60 20.88 12.58 -0.80
N ASP A 61 20.78 12.07 -2.03
CA ASP A 61 20.12 12.75 -3.14
C ASP A 61 18.60 12.61 -3.02
N VAL A 62 17.88 13.66 -3.43
CA VAL A 62 16.42 13.60 -3.59
C VAL A 62 16.11 12.94 -4.93
N PRO A 63 15.41 11.78 -4.98
CA PRO A 63 15.12 11.08 -6.23
C PRO A 63 13.96 11.75 -6.99
N SER A 64 14.17 13.01 -7.42
CA SER A 64 13.19 13.84 -8.11
C SER A 64 13.90 14.77 -9.09
N THR A 65 13.47 14.81 -10.34
CA THR A 65 14.01 15.76 -11.35
C THR A 65 13.71 17.21 -11.01
N LYS A 66 12.73 17.45 -10.12
CA LYS A 66 12.41 18.79 -9.59
C LYS A 66 13.25 19.14 -8.36
N GLY A 67 14.06 18.22 -7.85
CA GLY A 67 14.90 18.41 -6.66
C GLY A 67 14.14 18.44 -5.32
N VAL A 68 12.85 18.12 -5.32
CA VAL A 68 11.98 18.11 -4.13
C VAL A 68 10.97 16.96 -4.20
N LEU A 69 10.60 16.42 -3.04
CA LEU A 69 9.53 15.45 -2.81
C LEU A 69 8.63 15.94 -1.67
#